data_AF-A0A6N2T673-F1
#
_entry.id   AF-A0A6N2T673-F1
#
_cell.length_a   1.000
_cell.length_b   1.000
_cell.length_c   1.000
_cell.angle_alpha   90.00
_cell.angle_beta   90.00
_cell.angle_gamma   90.00
#
_symmetry.space_group_name_H-M   'P 1'
#
loop_
_entity.id
_entity.type
_entity.pdbx_description
1 polymer ?
#
loop_
_entity_poly.entity_id
_entity_poly.type
_entity_poly.pdbx_seq_one_letter_code
_entity_poly.pdbx_strand_id
1 'polypeptide(L)'
;MEFDKSKTKGNTIDAIRLNGFNMTNSFNQNIRSDIRNFYKNKKCVMLGIKGSSENTKIEIDHKDGRKDDWRVSDIKTQKINDFQPLCKAANDIKRQICKKCKETNKRWNAKNILGNPYSFYEGDEKYDENLGCIGCYQFDPVEYRKTCVKKISKESSEFIMKKLYGEND
;
A
#
# COMPACT_ATOMS: atom_id res chain seq x y z
N MET A 1 -17.15 -17.68 -9.84
CA MET A 1 -16.58 -18.69 -10.74
C MET A 1 -15.90 -19.70 -9.86
N GLU A 2 -16.22 -20.97 -10.05
CA GLU A 2 -15.65 -22.07 -9.30
C GLU A 2 -14.87 -22.98 -10.24
N PHE A 3 -13.79 -23.55 -9.71
CA PHE A 3 -12.90 -24.44 -10.45
C PHE A 3 -12.99 -25.83 -9.84
N ASP A 4 -13.36 -26.79 -10.66
CA ASP A 4 -13.22 -28.21 -10.34
C ASP A 4 -11.82 -28.67 -10.76
N LYS A 5 -11.14 -29.35 -9.82
CA LYS A 5 -9.80 -29.93 -9.99
C LYS A 5 -9.75 -31.39 -9.50
N SER A 6 -10.91 -32.04 -9.44
CA SER A 6 -11.04 -33.38 -8.87
C SER A 6 -10.49 -34.49 -9.75
N LYS A 7 -10.19 -34.24 -11.04
CA LYS A 7 -9.79 -35.26 -12.02
C LYS A 7 -8.29 -35.24 -12.32
N THR A 8 -7.68 -34.07 -12.48
CA THR A 8 -6.24 -33.95 -12.80
C THR A 8 -5.41 -33.42 -11.63
N LYS A 9 -4.21 -33.99 -11.44
CA LYS A 9 -3.26 -33.52 -10.43
C LYS A 9 -2.58 -32.23 -10.89
N GLY A 10 -2.43 -31.25 -9.99
CA GLY A 10 -1.65 -30.02 -10.22
C GLY A 10 -2.50 -28.78 -10.47
N ASN A 11 -2.02 -27.88 -11.34
CA ASN A 11 -2.67 -26.58 -11.61
C ASN A 11 -3.68 -26.61 -12.77
N THR A 12 -3.82 -27.75 -13.45
CA THR A 12 -4.79 -27.96 -14.52
C THR A 12 -6.21 -27.78 -13.98
N ILE A 13 -7.08 -27.17 -14.78
CA ILE A 13 -8.48 -26.93 -14.45
C ILE A 13 -9.31 -27.95 -15.22
N ASP A 14 -10.07 -28.79 -14.52
CA ASP A 14 -10.88 -29.85 -15.13
C ASP A 14 -12.23 -29.34 -15.63
N ALA A 15 -12.86 -28.46 -14.84
CA ALA A 15 -14.10 -27.81 -15.22
C ALA A 15 -14.27 -26.46 -14.53
N ILE A 16 -15.14 -25.65 -15.10
CA ILE A 16 -15.46 -24.30 -14.65
C ILE A 16 -16.97 -24.17 -14.52
N ARG A 17 -17.42 -23.59 -13.40
CA ARG A 17 -18.82 -23.19 -13.20
C ARG A 17 -18.92 -21.67 -12.96
N LEU A 18 -19.92 -21.05 -13.58
CA LEU A 18 -20.29 -19.66 -13.32
C LEU A 18 -21.30 -19.61 -12.16
N ASN A 19 -21.08 -18.72 -11.18
CA ASN A 19 -21.93 -18.58 -9.99
C ASN A 19 -22.90 -17.40 -10.13
N GLY A 20 -23.69 -17.40 -11.22
CA GLY A 20 -24.63 -16.32 -11.51
C GLY A 20 -23.99 -14.92 -11.55
N PHE A 21 -24.83 -13.90 -11.42
CA PHE A 21 -24.40 -12.50 -11.36
C PHE A 21 -24.04 -12.12 -9.92
N ASN A 22 -22.89 -11.46 -9.76
CA ASN A 22 -22.53 -10.89 -8.47
C ASN A 22 -23.31 -9.58 -8.25
N MET A 23 -24.31 -9.62 -7.37
CA MET A 23 -25.13 -8.46 -7.03
C MET A 23 -24.47 -7.54 -5.99
N THR A 24 -23.30 -7.89 -5.45
CA THR A 24 -22.59 -7.05 -4.49
C THR A 24 -21.88 -5.91 -5.19
N ASN A 25 -22.05 -4.69 -4.67
CA ASN A 25 -21.24 -3.55 -5.09
C ASN A 25 -19.78 -3.85 -4.81
N SER A 26 -18.97 -3.89 -5.87
CA SER A 26 -17.54 -4.16 -5.78
C SER A 26 -16.75 -2.90 -6.07
N PHE A 27 -15.62 -2.75 -5.38
CA PHE A 27 -14.72 -1.63 -5.60
C PHE A 27 -14.16 -1.69 -7.02
N ASN A 28 -14.42 -0.65 -7.80
CA ASN A 28 -13.92 -0.50 -9.15
C ASN A 28 -12.41 -0.23 -9.14
N GLN A 29 -11.65 -1.15 -9.73
CA GLN A 29 -10.18 -1.09 -9.77
C GLN A 29 -9.64 -0.22 -10.90
N ASN A 30 -10.51 0.33 -11.76
CA ASN A 30 -10.08 1.03 -12.95
C ASN A 30 -9.47 2.38 -12.60
N ILE A 31 -8.23 2.57 -13.03
CA ILE A 31 -7.49 3.82 -12.88
C ILE A 31 -7.65 4.67 -14.14
N ARG A 32 -8.00 5.95 -13.97
CA ARG A 32 -8.12 6.95 -15.05
C ARG A 32 -6.83 7.05 -15.88
N SER A 33 -6.98 7.26 -17.18
CA SER A 33 -5.89 7.17 -18.15
C SER A 33 -4.81 8.26 -18.00
N ASP A 34 -5.18 9.46 -17.58
CA ASP A 34 -4.26 10.56 -17.26
C ASP A 34 -3.35 10.21 -16.08
N ILE A 35 -3.89 9.60 -15.02
CA ILE A 35 -3.13 9.10 -13.87
C ILE A 35 -2.18 7.99 -14.32
N ARG A 36 -2.66 7.10 -15.20
CA ARG A 36 -1.79 6.08 -15.80
C ARG A 36 -0.62 6.70 -16.56
N ASN A 37 -0.90 7.71 -17.36
CA ASN A 37 0.10 8.44 -18.13
C ASN A 37 1.09 9.22 -17.24
N PHE A 38 0.64 9.75 -16.11
CA PHE A 38 1.50 10.44 -15.15
C PHE A 38 2.55 9.50 -14.53
N TYR A 39 2.13 8.29 -14.15
CA TYR A 39 2.99 7.34 -13.44
C TYR A 39 3.76 6.35 -14.32
N LYS A 40 3.37 6.11 -15.59
CA LYS A 40 3.98 5.07 -16.46
C LYS A 40 5.51 5.13 -16.60
N ASN A 41 6.09 6.33 -16.43
CA ASN A 41 7.53 6.55 -16.53
C ASN A 41 8.23 6.75 -15.19
N LYS A 42 7.50 6.69 -14.08
CA LYS A 42 8.07 6.81 -12.73
C LYS A 42 8.65 5.45 -12.30
N LYS A 43 9.65 5.52 -11.43
CA LYS A 43 10.26 4.34 -10.81
C LYS A 43 9.37 3.83 -9.67
N CYS A 44 9.45 2.53 -9.38
CA CYS A 44 8.80 1.91 -8.24
C CYS A 44 9.16 2.67 -6.97
N VAL A 45 8.17 3.16 -6.22
CA VAL A 45 8.44 3.95 -5.00
C VAL A 45 9.07 3.10 -3.89
N MET A 46 8.92 1.77 -3.92
CA MET A 46 9.54 0.88 -2.95
C MET A 46 10.99 0.53 -3.32
N LEU A 47 11.24 0.21 -4.60
CA LEU A 47 12.52 -0.37 -5.04
C LEU A 47 13.39 0.55 -5.90
N GLY A 48 12.88 1.68 -6.38
CA GLY A 48 13.65 2.62 -7.20
C GLY A 48 13.96 2.15 -8.62
N ILE A 49 13.28 1.11 -9.11
CA ILE A 49 13.49 0.52 -10.44
C ILE A 49 12.35 0.81 -11.40
N LYS A 50 12.64 0.79 -12.71
CA LYS A 50 11.67 0.68 -13.81
C LYS A 50 12.28 -0.31 -14.79
N GLY A 51 11.94 -1.59 -14.65
CA GLY A 51 12.46 -2.63 -15.54
C GLY A 51 11.45 -3.03 -16.60
N SER A 52 11.90 -3.90 -17.49
CA SER A 52 11.10 -4.50 -18.57
C SER A 52 10.75 -5.96 -18.33
N SER A 53 11.33 -6.60 -17.31
CA SER A 53 10.99 -8.00 -16.98
C SER A 53 9.66 -8.08 -16.25
N GLU A 54 9.05 -9.26 -16.25
CA GLU A 54 7.73 -9.50 -15.64
C GLU A 54 7.62 -8.95 -14.21
N ASN A 55 8.65 -9.15 -13.39
CA ASN A 55 8.65 -8.75 -11.98
C ASN A 55 9.04 -7.28 -11.75
N THR A 56 9.65 -6.63 -12.76
CA THR A 56 10.22 -5.29 -12.64
C THR A 56 9.47 -4.23 -13.45
N LYS A 57 8.53 -4.65 -14.31
CA LYS A 57 7.58 -3.76 -15.00
C LYS A 57 6.75 -2.98 -13.99
N ILE A 58 6.48 -1.72 -14.32
CA ILE A 58 5.73 -0.81 -13.45
C ILE A 58 4.23 -1.03 -13.65
N GLU A 59 3.56 -1.26 -12.53
CA GLU A 59 2.12 -1.24 -12.36
C GLU A 59 1.74 -0.03 -11.52
N ILE A 60 0.52 0.46 -11.72
CA ILE A 60 0.01 1.61 -10.98
C ILE A 60 -1.04 1.05 -10.05
N ASP A 61 -0.81 1.20 -8.76
CA ASP A 61 -1.62 0.60 -7.71
C ASP A 61 -2.23 1.67 -6.80
N HIS A 62 -3.34 1.32 -6.15
CA HIS A 62 -4.01 2.18 -5.19
C HIS A 62 -3.19 2.25 -3.91
N LYS A 63 -3.03 3.45 -3.33
CA LYS A 63 -2.40 3.60 -2.02
C LYS A 63 -3.21 2.90 -0.93
N ASP A 64 -4.54 3.10 -0.93
CA ASP A 64 -5.44 2.35 -0.06
C ASP A 64 -5.50 0.87 -0.48
N GLY A 65 -4.79 0.03 0.27
CA GLY A 65 -4.74 -1.41 0.04
C GLY A 65 -5.96 -2.18 0.54
N ARG A 66 -6.78 -1.58 1.43
CA ARG A 66 -8.03 -2.20 1.91
C ARG A 66 -9.21 -1.89 1.01
N LYS A 67 -9.11 -0.80 0.23
CA LYS A 67 -10.08 -0.35 -0.79
C LYS A 67 -11.41 0.03 -0.16
N ASP A 68 -11.32 0.77 0.93
CA ASP A 68 -12.47 1.22 1.70
C ASP A 68 -12.81 2.70 1.36
N ASP A 69 -11.91 3.45 0.70
CA ASP A 69 -12.21 4.79 0.14
C ASP A 69 -13.02 4.70 -1.18
N TRP A 70 -14.35 4.62 -1.06
CA TRP A 70 -15.28 4.54 -2.20
C TRP A 70 -15.22 5.73 -3.17
N ARG A 71 -14.69 6.88 -2.76
CA ARG A 71 -14.42 7.98 -3.68
C ARG A 71 -13.45 7.51 -4.76
N VAL A 72 -12.35 6.84 -4.40
CA VAL A 72 -11.35 6.37 -5.38
C VAL A 72 -11.94 5.34 -6.36
N SER A 73 -12.98 4.61 -5.96
CA SER A 73 -13.72 3.70 -6.84
C SER A 73 -14.48 4.45 -7.96
N ASP A 74 -14.81 5.73 -7.79
CA ASP A 74 -15.35 6.56 -8.87
C ASP A 74 -14.22 7.23 -9.66
N ILE A 75 -14.07 6.81 -10.93
CA ILE A 75 -13.11 7.33 -11.91
C ILE A 75 -13.12 8.87 -11.98
N LYS A 76 -14.27 9.51 -11.80
CA LYS A 76 -14.39 10.97 -11.89
C LYS A 76 -13.73 11.69 -10.72
N THR A 77 -13.68 11.06 -9.55
CA THR A 77 -13.19 11.69 -8.31
C THR A 77 -11.78 11.24 -7.92
N GLN A 78 -11.17 10.36 -8.73
CA GLN A 78 -9.78 9.95 -8.61
C GLN A 78 -8.82 11.13 -8.71
N LYS A 79 -7.84 11.15 -7.80
CA LYS A 79 -6.73 12.10 -7.74
C LYS A 79 -5.43 11.36 -7.99
N ILE A 80 -4.43 12.05 -8.56
CA ILE A 80 -3.09 11.49 -8.80
C ILE A 80 -2.49 10.91 -7.51
N ASN A 81 -2.72 11.56 -6.36
CA ASN A 81 -2.16 11.13 -5.09
C ASN A 81 -2.82 9.87 -4.50
N ASP A 82 -3.93 9.39 -5.04
CA ASP A 82 -4.57 8.14 -4.60
C ASP A 82 -3.78 6.89 -5.05
N PHE A 83 -2.80 7.08 -5.93
CA PHE A 83 -2.08 6.00 -6.60
C PHE A 83 -0.57 6.12 -6.41
N GLN A 84 0.12 5.00 -6.62
CA GLN A 84 1.57 4.91 -6.58
C GLN A 84 2.11 3.94 -7.65
N PRO A 85 3.29 4.21 -8.23
CA PRO A 85 3.94 3.29 -9.15
C PRO A 85 4.71 2.23 -8.36
N LEU A 86 4.39 0.96 -8.59
CA LEU A 86 5.06 -0.19 -8.00
C LEU A 86 5.51 -1.13 -9.12
N CYS A 87 6.70 -1.71 -9.01
CA CYS A 87 7.02 -2.85 -9.86
C CYS A 87 6.12 -4.03 -9.47
N LYS A 88 5.79 -4.92 -10.42
CA LYS A 88 4.92 -6.07 -10.17
C LYS A 88 5.26 -6.86 -8.90
N ALA A 89 6.54 -7.15 -8.66
CA ALA A 89 6.95 -7.87 -7.45
C ALA A 89 6.58 -7.13 -6.15
N ALA A 90 6.81 -5.82 -6.10
CA ALA A 90 6.43 -4.98 -4.95
C ALA A 90 4.90 -4.89 -4.80
N ASN A 91 4.17 -4.81 -5.91
CA ASN A 91 2.70 -4.79 -5.91
C ASN A 91 2.11 -6.10 -5.35
N ASP A 92 2.64 -7.24 -5.79
CA ASP A 92 2.21 -8.56 -5.32
C ASP A 92 2.45 -8.72 -3.81
N ILE A 93 3.61 -8.29 -3.31
CA ILE A 93 3.92 -8.31 -1.88
C ILE A 93 3.00 -7.36 -1.09
N LYS A 94 2.80 -6.12 -1.57
CA LYS A 94 1.85 -5.18 -0.97
C LYS A 94 0.47 -5.81 -0.84
N ARG A 95 -0.02 -6.49 -1.88
CA ARG A 95 -1.32 -7.17 -1.85
C ARG A 95 -1.41 -8.22 -0.75
N GLN A 96 -0.38 -9.04 -0.55
CA GLN A 96 -0.38 -10.05 0.53
C GLN A 96 -0.31 -9.39 1.91
N ILE A 97 0.49 -8.35 2.06
CA ILE A 97 0.58 -7.59 3.31
C ILE A 97 -0.78 -6.96 3.67
N CYS A 98 -1.43 -6.30 2.71
CA CYS A 98 -2.73 -5.65 2.94
C CYS A 98 -3.85 -6.67 3.24
N LYS A 99 -3.83 -7.86 2.64
CA LYS A 99 -4.75 -8.96 3.01
C LYS A 99 -4.60 -9.35 4.47
N LYS A 100 -3.37 -9.66 4.90
CA LYS A 100 -3.09 -10.01 6.30
C LYS A 100 -3.48 -8.88 7.25
N CYS A 101 -3.22 -7.63 6.87
CA CYS A 101 -3.68 -6.46 7.63
C CYS A 101 -5.20 -6.45 7.78
N LYS A 102 -5.98 -6.69 6.71
CA LYS A 102 -7.45 -6.73 6.74
C LYS A 102 -7.98 -7.88 7.58
N GLU A 103 -7.37 -9.07 7.48
CA GLU A 103 -7.76 -10.27 8.23
C GLU A 103 -7.50 -10.13 9.75
N THR A 104 -6.39 -9.49 10.13
CA THR A 104 -5.95 -9.43 11.54
C THR A 104 -6.30 -8.11 12.23
N ASN A 105 -6.71 -7.09 11.47
CA ASN A 105 -6.79 -5.71 11.93
C ASN A 105 -5.50 -5.16 12.57
N LYS A 106 -4.35 -5.73 12.20
CA LYS A 106 -3.01 -5.26 12.58
C LYS A 106 -2.26 -4.71 11.38
N ARG A 107 -1.86 -3.45 11.47
CA ARG A 107 -1.11 -2.71 10.44
C ARG A 107 0.31 -3.26 10.33
N TRP A 108 0.84 -3.28 9.12
CA TRP A 108 2.16 -3.84 8.85
C TRP A 108 3.28 -2.95 9.38
N ASN A 109 4.16 -3.52 10.19
CA ASN A 109 5.28 -2.81 10.79
C ASN A 109 6.38 -2.49 9.75
N ALA A 110 6.63 -1.20 9.51
CA ALA A 110 7.67 -0.78 8.57
C ALA A 110 9.10 -1.16 8.97
N LYS A 111 9.35 -1.46 10.25
CA LYS A 111 10.65 -1.95 10.75
C LYS A 111 11.00 -3.37 10.26
N ASN A 112 10.07 -4.06 9.62
CA ASN A 112 10.37 -5.28 8.87
C ASN A 112 11.37 -5.03 7.72
N ILE A 113 11.47 -3.79 7.23
CA ILE A 113 12.59 -3.35 6.39
C ILE A 113 13.68 -2.82 7.33
N LEU A 114 14.84 -3.45 7.31
CA LEU A 114 15.98 -3.05 8.15
C LEU A 114 16.38 -1.60 7.88
N GLY A 115 16.66 -0.85 8.96
CA GLY A 115 17.04 0.56 8.91
C GLY A 115 15.86 1.54 8.96
N ASN A 116 14.61 1.08 8.85
CA ASN A 116 13.46 1.96 9.04
C ASN A 116 13.31 2.38 10.52
N PRO A 117 13.24 3.69 10.84
CA PRO A 117 13.29 4.18 12.22
C PRO A 117 11.98 3.99 12.98
N TYR A 118 10.83 4.05 12.30
CA TYR A 118 9.50 3.97 12.91
C TYR A 118 8.63 2.90 12.26
N SER A 119 7.73 2.29 13.01
CA SER A 119 6.79 1.29 12.47
C SER A 119 5.74 1.94 11.55
N PHE A 120 5.32 3.16 11.89
CA PHE A 120 4.28 3.94 11.20
C PHE A 120 4.68 5.41 11.19
N TYR A 121 4.32 6.14 10.14
CA TYR A 121 4.47 7.60 10.14
C TYR A 121 3.27 8.30 10.79
N GLU A 122 2.13 7.62 10.91
CA GLU A 122 0.91 8.08 11.58
C GLU A 122 0.10 6.89 12.13
N GLY A 123 -0.58 7.08 13.26
CA GLY A 123 -1.27 6.02 14.00
C GLY A 123 -0.34 4.95 14.57
N ASP A 124 -0.91 3.80 14.90
CA ASP A 124 -0.21 2.70 15.57
C ASP A 124 -0.47 1.32 14.89
N GLU A 125 -0.21 0.22 15.59
CA GLU A 125 -0.39 -1.14 15.06
C GLU A 125 -1.87 -1.50 14.83
N LYS A 126 -2.79 -0.96 15.62
CA LYS A 126 -4.21 -1.29 15.49
C LYS A 126 -4.80 -0.51 14.33
N TYR A 127 -5.58 -1.19 13.49
CA TYR A 127 -6.32 -0.49 12.45
C TYR A 127 -7.42 0.39 13.06
N ASP A 128 -7.42 1.66 12.67
CA ASP A 128 -8.49 2.63 12.94
C ASP A 128 -9.15 2.98 11.61
N GLU A 129 -10.47 2.83 11.52
CA GLU A 129 -11.26 3.13 10.33
C GLU A 129 -11.21 4.61 9.94
N ASN A 130 -11.09 5.52 10.91
CA ASN A 130 -11.04 6.96 10.65
C ASN A 130 -9.71 7.37 10.01
N LEU A 131 -8.62 6.72 10.41
CA LEU A 131 -7.30 6.93 9.83
C LEU A 131 -7.10 6.11 8.54
N GLY A 132 -7.72 4.94 8.48
CA GLY A 132 -7.59 3.98 7.39
C GLY A 132 -6.14 3.50 7.21
N CYS A 133 -5.66 3.55 5.97
CA CYS A 133 -4.31 3.13 5.63
C CYS A 133 -3.24 4.23 5.86
N ILE A 134 -3.65 5.48 6.11
CA ILE A 134 -2.73 6.62 6.31
C ILE A 134 -1.79 6.29 7.46
N GLY A 135 -0.49 6.49 7.27
CA GLY A 135 0.56 6.20 8.25
C GLY A 135 1.32 4.89 8.02
N CYS A 136 0.80 4.01 7.16
CA CYS A 136 1.44 2.74 6.82
C CYS A 136 2.48 2.94 5.70
N TYR A 137 3.65 2.29 5.80
CA TYR A 137 4.64 2.32 4.73
C TYR A 137 4.07 1.84 3.38
N GLN A 138 3.22 0.81 3.39
CA GLN A 138 2.61 0.26 2.17
C GLN A 138 1.61 1.23 1.52
N PHE A 139 1.04 2.15 2.29
CA PHE A 139 0.13 3.18 1.79
C PHE A 139 0.90 4.25 1.02
N ASP A 140 1.96 4.79 1.62
CA ASP A 140 2.81 5.78 0.96
C ASP A 140 4.28 5.69 1.44
N PRO A 141 5.14 4.95 0.72
CA PRO A 141 6.56 4.86 1.04
C PRO A 141 7.29 6.22 0.95
N VAL A 142 6.80 7.14 0.13
CA VAL A 142 7.41 8.46 -0.05
C VAL A 142 7.08 9.35 1.16
N GLU A 143 5.81 9.41 1.56
CA GLU A 143 5.39 10.17 2.72
C GLU A 143 5.97 9.61 4.02
N TYR A 144 6.07 8.28 4.13
CA TYR A 144 6.76 7.63 5.23
C TYR A 144 8.17 8.18 5.40
N ARG A 145 8.99 8.19 4.34
CA ARG A 145 10.38 8.68 4.41
C ARG A 145 10.46 10.16 4.78
N LYS A 146 9.63 11.01 4.14
CA LYS A 146 9.58 12.44 4.46
C LYS A 146 9.21 12.70 5.91
N THR A 147 8.21 12.01 6.42
CA THR A 147 7.74 12.17 7.80
C THR A 147 8.75 11.63 8.80
N CYS A 148 9.43 10.51 8.50
CA CYS A 148 10.52 10.01 9.34
C CYS A 148 11.63 11.05 9.50
N VAL A 149 12.07 11.69 8.40
CA VAL A 149 13.10 12.74 8.47
C VAL A 149 12.66 13.91 9.35
N LYS A 150 11.40 14.36 9.20
CA LYS A 150 10.83 15.43 10.04
C LYS A 150 10.79 15.04 11.52
N LYS A 151 10.34 13.82 11.84
CA LYS A 151 10.28 13.30 13.21
C LYS A 151 11.66 13.22 13.84
N ILE A 152 12.63 12.62 13.15
CA ILE A 152 14.02 12.54 13.62
C ILE A 152 14.60 13.92 13.89
N SER A 153 14.37 14.88 12.97
CA SER A 153 14.87 16.25 13.12
C SER A 153 14.26 16.93 14.36
N LYS A 154 12.97 16.73 14.60
CA LYS A 154 12.27 17.23 15.79
C LYS A 154 12.79 16.58 17.07
N GLU A 155 12.84 15.25 17.12
CA GLU A 155 13.33 14.48 18.28
C GLU A 155 14.79 14.84 18.60
N SER A 156 15.63 15.04 17.58
CA SER A 156 17.02 15.48 17.76
C SER A 156 17.09 16.90 18.33
N SER A 157 16.24 17.81 17.85
CA SER A 157 16.17 19.18 18.35
C SER A 157 15.70 19.22 19.80
N GLU A 158 14.66 18.45 20.14
CA GLU A 158 14.13 18.31 21.50
C GLU A 158 15.18 17.71 22.44
N PHE A 159 15.90 16.68 22.00
CA PHE A 159 17.01 16.08 22.75
C PHE A 159 18.12 17.09 23.04
N ILE A 160 18.53 17.88 22.04
CA ILE A 160 19.55 18.93 22.21
C ILE A 160 19.06 20.01 23.18
N MET A 161 17.82 20.49 23.01
CA MET A 161 17.24 21.52 23.89
C MET A 161 17.17 21.04 25.35
N LYS A 162 16.67 19.82 25.58
CA LYS A 162 16.63 19.21 26.93
C LYS A 162 18.02 19.10 27.54
N LYS A 163 19.05 18.78 26.75
CA LYS A 163 20.43 18.65 27.23
C LYS A 163 21.10 19.99 27.54
N LEU A 164 20.78 21.05 26.78
CA LEU A 164 21.38 22.37 26.95
C LEU A 164 20.71 23.20 28.05
N TYR A 165 19.39 23.09 28.19
CA TYR A 165 18.61 23.99 29.05
C TYR A 165 17.93 23.30 30.24
N GLY A 166 17.98 21.97 30.34
CA GLY A 166 17.29 21.21 31.39
C GLY A 166 15.76 21.22 31.22
N GLU A 167 15.08 20.30 31.90
CA GLU A 167 13.65 20.49 32.19
C GLU A 167 13.60 21.52 33.32
N ASN A 168 13.09 22.72 33.05
CA ASN A 168 12.69 23.60 34.15
C ASN A 168 11.53 22.87 34.85
N ASP A 169 11.82 22.30 36.03
CA ASP A 169 10.83 21.70 36.94
C ASP A 169 9.66 22.66 37.22
#